data_AF-A0A0F8YQ63-F1
#
_entry.id   AF-A0A0F8YQ63-F1
#
_cell.length_a   1.000
_cell.length_b   1.000
_cell.length_c   1.000
_cell.angle_alpha   90.00
_cell.angle_beta   90.00
_cell.angle_gamma   90.00
#
_symmetry.space_group_name_H-M   'P 1'
#
loop_
_entity.id
_entity.type
_entity.pdbx_description
1 polymer ?
#
loop_
_entity_poly.entity_id
_entity_poly.type
_entity_poly.pdbx_seq_one_letter_code
_entity_poly.pdbx_strand_id
1 'polypeptide(L)'
;MDLQHAQEIADRVVQRLRSQCSTIEVAGSIRRGRPFVNDIDLVLIPEDRYAVDRILIDLAIEATGRPSLKMAGKKIARLDLQGISLDVYYATLE
;
A
#
# COMPACT_ATOMS: atom_id res chain seq x y z
N MET A 1 -9.64 -10.86 -5.93
CA MET A 1 -8.56 -10.82 -6.95
C MET A 1 -7.71 -12.07 -6.83
N ASP A 2 -7.15 -12.61 -7.92
CA ASP A 2 -6.20 -13.71 -7.83
C ASP A 2 -4.84 -13.26 -7.28
N LEU A 3 -4.05 -14.20 -6.77
CA LEU A 3 -2.77 -13.92 -6.13
C LEU A 3 -1.76 -13.24 -7.08
N GLN A 4 -1.69 -13.67 -8.34
CA GLN A 4 -0.69 -13.16 -9.28
C GLN A 4 -0.96 -11.70 -9.60
N HIS A 5 -2.21 -11.37 -9.95
CA HIS A 5 -2.58 -10.00 -10.24
C HIS A 5 -2.39 -9.08 -9.02
N ALA A 6 -2.66 -9.60 -7.82
CA ALA A 6 -2.40 -8.87 -6.59
C ALA A 6 -0.93 -8.61 -6.31
N GLN A 7 -0.06 -9.58 -6.60
CA GLN A 7 1.38 -9.41 -6.49
C GLN A 7 1.87 -8.32 -7.45
N GLU A 8 1.40 -8.31 -8.70
CA GLU A 8 1.78 -7.30 -9.70
C GLU A 8 1.41 -5.87 -9.26
N ILE A 9 0.21 -5.69 -8.69
CA ILE A 9 -0.21 -4.38 -8.15
C ILE A 9 0.69 -4.01 -6.96
N ALA A 10 0.90 -4.93 -6.02
CA ALA A 10 1.72 -4.70 -4.85
C ALA A 10 3.16 -4.30 -5.24
N ASP A 11 3.77 -4.99 -6.19
CA ASP A 11 5.14 -4.72 -6.65
C ASP A 11 5.27 -3.32 -7.27
N ARG A 12 4.28 -2.88 -8.06
CA ARG A 12 4.25 -1.52 -8.61
C ARG A 12 4.17 -0.46 -7.52
N VAL A 13 3.33 -0.68 -6.51
CA VAL A 13 3.21 0.24 -5.37
C VAL A 13 4.52 0.27 -4.57
N VAL A 14 5.13 -0.90 -4.31
CA VAL A 14 6.41 -1.00 -3.62
C VAL A 14 7.49 -0.23 -4.37
N GLN A 15 7.60 -0.39 -5.69
CA GLN A 15 8.58 0.31 -6.52
C GLN A 15 8.45 1.84 -6.41
N ARG A 16 7.22 2.37 -6.39
CA ARG A 16 6.96 3.81 -6.23
C ARG A 16 7.38 4.33 -4.86
N LEU A 17 7.11 3.56 -3.80
CA LEU A 17 7.35 3.96 -2.42
C LEU A 17 8.79 3.72 -1.96
N ARG A 18 9.55 2.86 -2.64
CA ARG A 18 10.87 2.39 -2.21
C ARG A 18 11.87 3.50 -1.91
N SER A 19 11.80 4.62 -2.64
CA SER A 19 12.71 5.75 -2.43
C SER A 19 12.41 6.59 -1.18
N GLN A 20 11.24 6.40 -0.56
CA GLN A 20 10.77 7.18 0.59
C GLN A 20 10.68 6.34 1.87
N CYS A 21 11.14 5.09 1.82
CA CYS A 21 11.01 4.12 2.89
C CYS A 21 12.35 3.43 3.13
N SER A 22 12.76 3.33 4.40
CA SER A 22 13.92 2.53 4.78
C SER A 22 13.61 1.03 4.69
N THR A 23 12.34 0.66 4.89
CA THR A 23 11.85 -0.71 4.74
C THR A 23 10.43 -0.69 4.19
N ILE A 24 10.12 -1.62 3.30
CA ILE A 24 8.78 -1.84 2.77
C ILE A 24 8.60 -3.33 2.45
N GLU A 25 7.51 -3.92 2.92
CA GLU A 25 7.18 -5.33 2.72
C GLU A 25 5.71 -5.52 2.36
N VAL A 26 5.46 -6.50 1.49
CA VAL A 26 4.11 -7.00 1.22
C VAL A 26 3.72 -8.00 2.30
N ALA A 27 2.58 -7.77 2.94
CA ALA A 27 2.07 -8.57 4.04
C ALA A 27 0.77 -9.29 3.65
N GLY A 28 0.00 -9.71 4.67
CA GLY A 28 -1.37 -10.12 4.45
C GLY A 28 -1.56 -11.41 3.64
N SER A 29 -2.63 -11.41 2.83
CA SER A 29 -3.04 -12.56 2.02
C SER A 29 -2.02 -12.91 0.93
N ILE A 30 -1.34 -11.91 0.36
CA ILE A 30 -0.30 -12.09 -0.65
C ILE A 30 0.89 -12.85 -0.05
N ARG A 31 1.43 -12.39 1.09
CA ARG A 31 2.54 -13.06 1.78
C ARG A 31 2.22 -14.51 2.16
N ARG A 32 0.96 -14.81 2.49
CA ARG A 32 0.49 -16.17 2.83
C ARG A 32 0.21 -17.05 1.60
N GLY A 33 0.35 -16.52 0.39
CA GLY A 33 0.06 -17.26 -0.85
C GLY A 33 -1.41 -17.67 -0.97
N ARG A 34 -2.35 -16.86 -0.46
CA ARG A 34 -3.78 -17.18 -0.59
C ARG A 34 -4.20 -17.05 -2.05
N PRO A 35 -4.95 -18.04 -2.61
CA PRO A 35 -5.35 -18.01 -4.01
C PRO A 35 -6.26 -16.83 -4.35
N PHE A 36 -7.01 -16.34 -3.36
CA PHE A 36 -7.88 -15.16 -3.47
C PHE A 36 -7.45 -14.10 -2.46
N VAL A 37 -7.26 -12.89 -2.97
CA VAL A 37 -6.85 -11.68 -2.25
C VAL A 37 -8.01 -10.69 -2.26
N ASN A 38 -8.38 -10.20 -1.06
CA ASN A 38 -9.46 -9.23 -0.85
C ASN A 38 -8.93 -7.80 -0.73
N ASP A 39 -7.71 -7.66 -0.25
CA ASP A 39 -7.01 -6.43 0.08
C ASP A 39 -5.49 -6.65 -0.05
N ILE A 40 -4.77 -5.58 -0.34
CA ILE A 40 -3.31 -5.56 -0.38
C ILE A 40 -2.84 -4.94 0.92
N ASP A 41 -2.05 -5.67 1.71
CA ASP A 41 -1.44 -5.16 2.94
C ASP A 41 0.04 -4.83 2.68
N LEU A 42 0.45 -3.60 2.97
CA LEU A 42 1.85 -3.18 2.97
C LEU A 42 2.27 -2.74 4.37
N VAL A 43 3.44 -3.17 4.82
CA VAL A 43 4.08 -2.65 6.03
C VAL A 43 5.31 -1.88 5.61
N LEU A 44 5.45 -0.64 6.09
CA LEU A 44 6.59 0.21 5.75
C LEU A 44 7.10 1.02 6.94
N ILE A 45 8.38 1.35 6.89
CA ILE A 45 9.03 2.31 7.76
C ILE A 45 9.38 3.52 6.88
N PRO A 46 8.63 4.63 6.99
CA PRO A 46 8.85 5.79 6.12
C PRO A 46 10.09 6.57 6.59
N GLU A 47 10.91 7.02 5.64
CA GLU A 47 11.93 8.04 5.90
C GLU A 47 11.29 9.43 5.89
N ASP A 48 10.39 9.67 4.92
CA ASP A 48 9.55 10.85 4.85
C ASP A 48 8.07 10.43 4.75
N ARG A 49 7.36 10.60 5.87
CA ARG A 49 5.94 10.27 5.95
C ARG A 49 5.08 11.12 5.02
N TYR A 50 5.40 12.40 4.88
CA TYR A 50 4.61 13.30 4.03
C TYR A 50 4.77 12.93 2.55
N ALA A 51 5.99 12.60 2.13
CA ALA A 51 6.26 12.14 0.76
C ALA A 51 5.54 10.82 0.46
N VAL A 52 5.52 9.87 1.40
CA VAL A 52 4.74 8.62 1.26
C VAL A 52 3.25 8.92 1.06
N ASP A 53 2.65 9.74 1.93
CA ASP A 53 1.22 10.06 1.86
C ASP A 53 0.86 10.75 0.52
N ARG A 54 1.73 11.62 0.00
CA ARG A 54 1.59 12.23 -1.33
C ARG A 54 1.58 11.18 -2.45
N ILE A 55 2.53 10.24 -2.44
CA ILE A 55 2.60 9.17 -3.45
C ILE A 55 1.35 8.28 -3.40
N LEU A 56 0.85 7.99 -2.20
CA LEU A 56 -0.40 7.22 -2.02
C LEU A 56 -1.61 7.95 -2.60
N ILE A 57 -1.72 9.26 -2.37
CA ILE A 57 -2.79 10.08 -2.98
C ILE A 57 -2.69 10.05 -4.51
N ASP A 58 -1.49 10.22 -5.06
CA ASP A 58 -1.27 10.20 -6.51
C ASP A 58 -1.64 8.82 -7.10
N LEU A 59 -1.26 7.73 -6.44
CA LEU A 59 -1.67 6.36 -6.81
C LEU A 59 -3.18 6.20 -6.82
N ALA A 60 -3.90 6.72 -5.81
CA ALA A 60 -5.35 6.65 -5.75
C ALA A 60 -6.02 7.45 -6.89
N ILE A 61 -5.49 8.63 -7.22
CA ILE A 61 -5.98 9.45 -8.33
C ILE A 61 -5.74 8.73 -9.66
N GLU A 62 -4.55 8.20 -9.90
CA GLU A 62 -4.22 7.43 -11.10
C GLU A 62 -5.12 6.20 -11.26
N ALA A 63 -5.42 5.53 -10.15
CA ALA A 63 -6.24 4.32 -10.14
C ALA A 63 -7.73 4.60 -10.33
N THR A 64 -8.27 5.65 -9.68
CA THR A 64 -9.73 5.84 -9.53
C THR A 64 -10.26 7.15 -10.09
N GLY A 65 -9.39 8.04 -10.58
CA GLY A 65 -9.74 9.39 -11.04
C GLY A 65 -10.03 10.38 -9.91
N ARG A 66 -9.86 9.98 -8.64
CA ARG A 66 -10.13 10.82 -7.47
C ARG A 66 -9.15 10.51 -6.33
N PRO A 67 -8.84 11.49 -5.47
CA PRO A 67 -8.03 11.22 -4.29
C PRO A 67 -8.80 10.30 -3.34
N SER A 68 -8.13 9.29 -2.81
CA SER A 68 -8.63 8.49 -1.69
C SER A 68 -7.47 8.14 -0.77
N LEU A 69 -7.44 8.77 0.40
CA LEU A 69 -6.53 8.40 1.48
C LEU A 69 -7.28 8.59 2.79
N LYS A 70 -7.54 7.50 3.50
CA LYS A 70 -8.22 7.50 4.79
C LYS A 70 -7.26 7.03 5.86
N MET A 71 -7.16 7.79 6.93
CA MET A 71 -6.35 7.43 8.09
C MET A 71 -7.20 6.70 9.12
N ALA A 72 -6.76 5.52 9.54
CA ALA A 72 -7.27 4.82 10.70
C ALA A 72 -6.25 4.95 11.85
N GLY A 73 -6.43 6.02 12.62
CA GLY A 73 -5.46 6.43 13.65
C GLY A 73 -4.12 6.88 13.04
N LYS A 74 -3.03 6.74 13.80
CA LYS A 74 -1.69 7.15 13.37
C LYS A 74 -0.93 6.09 12.55
N LYS A 75 -1.41 4.84 12.59
CA LYS A 75 -0.64 3.67 12.14
C LYS A 75 -1.09 3.09 10.81
N ILE A 76 -2.30 3.41 10.33
CA ILE A 76 -2.84 2.76 9.13
C ILE A 76 -3.39 3.83 8.18
N ALA A 77 -2.95 3.81 6.94
CA ALA A 77 -3.57 4.51 5.82
C ALA A 77 -4.28 3.50 4.91
N ARG A 78 -5.40 3.90 4.33
CA ARG A 78 -6.20 3.07 3.43
C ARG A 78 -6.60 3.85 2.19
N LEU A 79 -6.43 3.26 1.02
CA LEU A 79 -6.77 3.83 -0.27
C LEU A 79 -7.40 2.80 -1.20
N ASP A 80 -8.20 3.27 -2.14
CA ASP A 80 -8.80 2.44 -3.19
C ASP A 80 -7.90 2.44 -4.43
N LEU A 81 -7.52 1.24 -4.88
CA LEU A 81 -6.84 1.02 -6.14
C LEU A 81 -7.74 0.20 -7.07
N GLN A 82 -8.56 0.87 -7.88
CA GLN A 82 -9.43 0.21 -8.88
C GLN A 82 -10.35 -0.87 -8.27
N GLY A 83 -10.98 -0.55 -7.13
CA GLY A 83 -11.94 -1.45 -6.48
C GLY A 83 -11.32 -2.47 -5.53
N ILE A 84 -10.00 -2.43 -5.30
CA ILE A 84 -9.37 -3.13 -4.18
C ILE A 84 -8.81 -2.16 -3.14
N SER A 85 -8.93 -2.51 -1.86
CA SER A 85 -8.31 -1.77 -0.78
C SER A 85 -6.81 -2.05 -0.73
N LEU A 86 -6.02 -0.98 -0.65
CA LEU A 86 -4.63 -1.03 -0.20
C LEU A 86 -4.59 -0.48 1.23
N ASP A 87 -4.06 -1.30 2.14
CA ASP A 87 -3.88 -1.00 3.54
C ASP A 87 -2.37 -0.83 3.81
N VAL A 88 -1.96 0.35 4.24
CA VAL A 88 -0.57 0.72 4.50
C VAL A 88 -0.37 0.90 6.00
N TYR A 89 0.45 0.05 6.59
CA TYR A 89 0.81 0.05 8.00
C TYR A 89 2.16 0.74 8.19
N TYR A 90 2.18 1.80 8.99
CA TYR A 90 3.39 2.54 9.33
C TYR A 90 4.01 1.96 10.60
N ALA A 91 5.25 1.52 10.48
CA ALA A 91 6.08 0.99 11.54
C ALA A 91 7.24 1.94 11.87
N THR A 92 7.94 1.65 12.97
CA THR A 92 9.17 2.33 13.41
C THR A 92 10.21 1.27 13.72
N LEU A 93 11.50 1.60 13.58
CA LEU A 93 12.58 0.76 14.12
C LEU A 93 12.50 0.79 15.65
N GLU A 94 12.54 -0.38 16.28
CA GLU A 94 12.68 -0.52 17.75
C GLU A 94 14.15 -0.44 18.19
#